data_AF-A0A0A1VY90-F1
#
_entry.id   AF-A0A0A1VY90-F1
#
_cell.length_a   1.000
_cell.length_b   1.000
_cell.length_c   1.000
_cell.angle_alpha   90.00
_cell.angle_beta   90.00
_cell.angle_gamma   90.00
#
_symmetry.space_group_name_H-M   'P 1'
#
loop_
_entity.id
_entity.type
_entity.pdbx_description
1 polymer ?
#
loop_
_entity_poly.entity_id
_entity_poly.type
_entity_poly.pdbx_seq_one_letter_code
_entity_poly.pdbx_strand_id
1 'polypeptide(L)'
;MICYGSGEIGGIFAPMLALATLFSLGLAQVCDAWFPGQLPQPGVFAVAGMGGLVAATVRAPLTAVMLVMELTDNFLVALPILLTCICAAITAHILGGEPVYSVLLKRILDKLERQPPSDRI
;
A
#
# COMPACT_ATOMS: atom_id res chain seq x y z
N MET A 1 -2.32 -13.18 -2.92
CA MET A 1 -3.22 -13.77 -1.89
C MET A 1 -2.79 -15.19 -1.52
N ILE A 2 -2.76 -16.14 -2.47
CA ILE A 2 -2.40 -17.56 -2.19
C ILE A 2 -1.03 -17.69 -1.49
N CYS A 3 0.03 -17.09 -2.05
CA CYS A 3 1.38 -17.22 -1.49
C CYS A 3 1.57 -16.58 -0.11
N TYR A 4 0.80 -15.54 0.23
CA TYR A 4 0.86 -14.95 1.58
C TYR A 4 -0.02 -15.70 2.57
N GLY A 5 -1.17 -16.22 2.09
CA GLY A 5 -2.09 -17.00 2.91
C GLY A 5 -1.59 -18.41 3.27
N SER A 6 -0.64 -18.97 2.51
CA SER A 6 -0.03 -20.28 2.80
C SER A 6 0.88 -20.27 4.03
N GLY A 7 1.26 -19.10 4.55
CA GLY A 7 2.10 -18.97 5.75
C GLY A 7 3.58 -19.24 5.48
N GLU A 8 4.01 -19.23 4.22
CA GLU A 8 5.43 -19.24 3.87
C GLU A 8 6.12 -17.96 4.36
N ILE A 9 7.43 -18.06 4.63
CA ILE A 9 8.24 -16.93 5.10
C ILE A 9 8.41 -15.94 3.95
N GLY A 10 7.59 -14.89 3.93
CA GLY A 10 7.57 -13.88 2.87
C GLY A 10 6.88 -12.58 3.28
N GLY A 11 7.12 -11.52 2.49
CA GLY A 11 6.52 -10.20 2.70
C GLY A 11 5.42 -9.87 1.70
N ILE A 12 4.39 -9.14 2.14
CA ILE A 12 3.35 -8.58 1.25
C ILE A 12 3.79 -7.31 0.52
N PHE A 13 4.92 -6.72 0.91
CA PHE A 13 5.23 -5.34 0.55
C PHE A 13 5.55 -5.13 -0.94
N ALA A 14 6.53 -5.87 -1.47
CA ALA A 14 6.90 -5.82 -2.88
C ALA A 14 5.75 -6.16 -3.85
N PRO A 15 4.95 -7.23 -3.63
CA PRO A 15 3.83 -7.52 -4.53
C PRO A 15 2.74 -6.46 -4.46
N MET A 16 2.52 -5.80 -3.31
CA MET A 16 1.60 -4.66 -3.22
C MET A 16 2.09 -3.49 -4.10
N LEU A 17 3.37 -3.14 -4.04
CA LEU A 17 3.93 -2.08 -4.88
C LEU A 17 3.71 -2.38 -6.37
N ALA A 18 4.07 -3.58 -6.82
CA ALA A 18 3.91 -3.97 -8.23
C ALA A 18 2.44 -3.92 -8.68
N LEU A 19 1.51 -4.45 -7.87
CA LEU A 19 0.07 -4.40 -8.17
C LEU A 19 -0.43 -2.95 -8.25
N ALA A 20 0.00 -2.10 -7.34
CA ALA A 20 -0.39 -0.70 -7.32
C ALA A 20 0.09 0.05 -8.57
N THR A 21 1.35 -0.17 -8.98
CA THR A 21 1.92 0.42 -10.21
C THR A 21 1.14 0.00 -11.45
N LEU A 22 0.85 -1.30 -11.59
CA LEU A 22 0.12 -1.81 -12.75
C LEU A 22 -1.30 -1.23 -12.81
N PHE A 23 -1.97 -1.18 -11.66
CA PHE A 23 -3.31 -0.63 -11.56
C PHE A 23 -3.35 0.87 -11.90
N SER A 24 -2.42 1.66 -11.35
CA SER A 24 -2.40 3.10 -11.60
C SER A 24 -1.95 3.46 -13.02
N LEU A 25 -1.09 2.65 -13.64
CA LEU A 25 -0.76 2.79 -15.07
C LEU A 25 -1.99 2.52 -15.95
N GLY A 26 -2.76 1.48 -15.65
CA GLY A 26 -4.03 1.22 -16.34
C GLY A 26 -5.01 2.38 -16.19
N LEU A 27 -5.14 2.93 -14.98
CA LEU A 27 -5.94 4.14 -14.74
C LEU A 27 -5.43 5.34 -15.52
N ALA A 28 -4.11 5.55 -15.59
CA ALA A 28 -3.52 6.66 -16.33
C ALA A 28 -3.89 6.60 -17.82
N GLN A 29 -3.86 5.41 -18.43
CA GLN A 29 -4.26 5.21 -19.83
C GLN A 29 -5.75 5.51 -20.05
N VAL A 30 -6.60 5.09 -19.13
CA VAL A 30 -8.05 5.38 -19.20
C VAL A 30 -8.29 6.89 -19.04
N CYS A 31 -7.61 7.54 -18.11
CA CYS A 31 -7.70 8.99 -17.94
C CYS A 31 -7.24 9.74 -19.20
N ASP A 32 -6.13 9.34 -19.81
CA ASP A 32 -5.58 9.97 -21.01
C ASP A 32 -6.52 9.86 -22.21
N ALA A 33 -7.23 8.73 -22.33
CA ALA A 33 -8.26 8.56 -23.36
C ALA A 33 -9.46 9.52 -23.20
N TRP A 34 -9.77 9.96 -21.97
CA TRP A 34 -10.89 10.86 -21.68
C TRP A 34 -10.47 12.35 -21.70
N PHE A 35 -9.23 12.65 -21.30
CA PHE A 35 -8.69 14.02 -21.20
C PHE A 35 -7.33 14.14 -21.91
N PRO A 36 -7.29 14.02 -23.24
CA PRO A 36 -6.05 13.97 -23.99
C PRO A 36 -5.24 15.26 -23.79
N GLY A 37 -3.97 15.10 -23.40
CA GLY A 37 -3.00 16.20 -23.28
C GLY A 37 -3.13 17.07 -22.02
N GLN A 38 -4.07 16.78 -21.11
CA GLN A 38 -4.22 17.50 -19.84
C GLN A 38 -3.58 16.79 -18.65
N LEU A 39 -3.17 15.54 -18.82
CA LEU A 39 -2.68 14.69 -17.74
C LEU A 39 -1.15 14.72 -17.62
N PRO A 40 -0.62 14.60 -16.38
CA PRO A 40 0.80 14.36 -16.15
C PRO A 40 1.31 13.11 -16.86
N GLN A 41 2.63 13.02 -17.01
CA GLN A 41 3.28 11.82 -17.54
C GLN A 41 2.81 10.56 -16.79
N PRO A 42 2.62 9.43 -17.49
CA PRO A 42 2.09 8.20 -16.90
C PRO A 42 2.95 7.67 -15.73
N GLY A 43 4.25 7.98 -15.72
CA GLY A 43 5.14 7.67 -14.60
C GLY A 43 4.71 8.32 -13.27
N VAL A 44 4.12 9.52 -13.29
CA VAL A 44 3.64 10.18 -12.06
C VAL A 44 2.49 9.40 -11.43
N PHE A 45 1.57 8.87 -12.25
CA PHE A 45 0.49 8.01 -11.79
C PHE A 45 0.99 6.67 -11.25
N ALA A 46 1.98 6.07 -11.93
CA ALA A 46 2.64 4.85 -11.50
C ALA A 46 3.16 4.99 -10.04
N VAL A 47 3.95 6.03 -9.80
CA VAL A 47 4.61 6.31 -8.52
C VAL A 47 3.60 6.75 -7.44
N ALA A 48 2.60 7.56 -7.80
CA ALA A 48 1.55 7.96 -6.86
C ALA A 48 0.70 6.75 -6.42
N GLY A 49 0.37 5.84 -7.34
CA GLY A 49 -0.34 4.60 -7.03
C GLY A 49 0.41 3.70 -6.06
N MET A 50 1.73 3.53 -6.26
CA MET A 50 2.61 2.76 -5.36
C MET A 50 2.50 3.23 -3.91
N GLY A 51 2.60 4.54 -3.69
CA GLY A 51 2.48 5.13 -2.35
C GLY A 51 1.07 5.01 -1.80
N GLY A 52 0.05 5.26 -2.63
CA GLY A 52 -1.36 5.22 -2.25
C GLY A 52 -1.79 3.88 -1.67
N LEU A 53 -1.44 2.76 -2.32
CA LEU A 53 -1.82 1.44 -1.82
C LEU A 53 -1.14 1.12 -0.48
N VAL A 54 0.16 1.40 -0.36
CA VAL A 54 0.92 1.20 0.88
C VAL A 54 0.35 2.04 2.02
N ALA A 55 0.03 3.31 1.77
CA ALA A 55 -0.54 4.21 2.76
C ALA A 55 -1.92 3.71 3.23
N ALA A 56 -2.76 3.22 2.32
CA ALA A 56 -4.08 2.68 2.64
C ALA A 56 -4.01 1.39 3.48
N THR A 57 -3.10 0.47 3.14
CA THR A 57 -3.01 -0.84 3.82
C THR A 57 -2.26 -0.78 5.14
N VAL A 58 -1.15 -0.02 5.20
CA VAL A 58 -0.26 0.04 6.37
C VAL A 58 -0.63 1.17 7.33
N ARG A 59 -1.43 2.15 6.87
CA ARG A 59 -1.82 3.33 7.66
C ARG A 59 -0.63 4.26 8.01
N ALA A 60 0.39 4.30 7.16
CA ALA A 60 1.61 5.07 7.36
C ALA A 60 1.94 5.93 6.12
N PRO A 61 1.23 7.05 5.90
CA PRO A 61 1.35 7.84 4.67
C PRO A 61 2.74 8.49 4.49
N LEU A 62 3.35 9.02 5.55
CA LEU A 62 4.69 9.63 5.46
C LEU A 62 5.77 8.59 5.11
N THR A 63 5.68 7.40 5.72
CA THR A 63 6.58 6.28 5.41
C THR A 63 6.41 5.80 3.98
N ALA A 64 5.16 5.73 3.48
CA ALA A 64 4.88 5.36 2.10
C ALA A 64 5.49 6.37 1.10
N VAL A 65 5.37 7.67 1.37
CA VAL A 65 5.97 8.72 0.53
C VAL A 65 7.50 8.60 0.52
N MET A 66 8.13 8.53 1.69
CA MET A 66 9.59 8.41 1.80
C MET A 66 10.11 7.18 1.06
N LEU A 67 9.46 6.04 1.25
CA LEU A 67 9.84 4.80 0.61
C LEU A 67 9.76 4.89 -0.92
N VAL A 68 8.67 5.44 -1.44
CA VAL A 68 8.48 5.55 -2.89
C VAL A 68 9.47 6.54 -3.49
N MET A 69 9.77 7.65 -2.80
CA MET A 69 10.81 8.58 -3.23
C MET A 69 12.18 7.91 -3.29
N GLU A 70 12.57 7.17 -2.26
CA GLU A 70 13.84 6.43 -2.23
C GLU A 70 13.92 5.37 -3.36
N LEU A 71 12.84 4.64 -3.62
CA LEU A 71 12.83 3.63 -4.68
C LEU A 71 12.87 4.20 -6.10
N THR A 72 12.44 5.45 -6.28
CA THR A 72 12.31 6.08 -7.61
C THR A 72 13.31 7.19 -7.86
N ASP A 73 14.04 7.60 -6.83
CA ASP A 73 14.99 8.72 -6.83
C ASP A 73 14.41 10.02 -7.40
N ASN A 74 13.10 10.24 -7.21
CA ASN A 74 12.38 11.38 -7.79
C ASN A 74 11.62 12.17 -6.73
N PHE A 75 12.27 13.22 -6.21
CA PHE A 75 11.71 14.11 -5.19
C PHE A 75 10.73 15.15 -5.75
N LEU A 76 10.72 15.40 -7.07
CA LEU A 76 9.82 16.37 -7.69
C LEU A 76 8.35 15.94 -7.61
N VAL A 77 8.11 14.63 -7.46
CA VAL A 77 6.77 14.04 -7.34
C VAL A 77 6.35 13.78 -5.89
N ALA A 78 7.09 14.29 -4.89
CA ALA A 78 6.76 14.10 -3.47
C ALA A 78 5.35 14.58 -3.11
N LEU A 79 4.97 15.76 -3.59
CA LEU A 79 3.68 16.39 -3.29
C LEU A 79 2.48 15.59 -3.84
N PRO A 80 2.45 15.18 -5.12
CA PRO A 80 1.36 14.34 -5.63
C PRO A 80 1.30 12.98 -4.94
N ILE A 81 2.44 12.36 -4.61
CA ILE A 81 2.43 11.08 -3.86
C ILE A 81 1.79 11.30 -2.49
N LEU A 82 2.19 12.33 -1.74
CA LEU A 82 1.63 12.63 -0.42
C LEU A 82 0.12 12.84 -0.48
N LEU A 83 -0.37 13.58 -1.47
CA LEU A 83 -1.80 13.81 -1.65
C LEU A 83 -2.55 12.49 -1.90
N THR A 84 -2.05 11.65 -2.79
CA THR A 84 -2.66 10.33 -3.04
C THR A 84 -2.61 9.42 -1.81
N CYS A 85 -1.52 9.41 -1.05
CA CYS A 85 -1.38 8.65 0.19
C CYS A 85 -2.40 9.09 1.25
N ILE A 86 -2.58 10.39 1.44
CA ILE A 86 -3.55 10.93 2.40
C ILE A 86 -4.97 10.58 1.98
N CYS A 87 -5.33 10.82 0.71
CA CYS A 87 -6.64 10.46 0.18
C CYS A 87 -6.91 8.97 0.37
N ALA A 88 -5.97 8.10 -0.02
CA ALA A 88 -6.13 6.65 0.11
C ALA A 88 -6.27 6.20 1.57
N ALA A 89 -5.48 6.76 2.49
CA ALA A 89 -5.58 6.47 3.92
C ALA A 89 -6.92 6.95 4.53
N ILE A 90 -7.42 8.12 4.13
CA ILE A 90 -8.73 8.62 4.56
C ILE A 90 -9.83 7.72 4.01
N THR A 91 -9.80 7.37 2.72
CA THR A 91 -10.78 6.46 2.10
C THR A 91 -10.80 5.11 2.82
N ALA A 92 -9.63 4.53 3.11
CA ALA A 92 -9.53 3.31 3.89
C ALA A 92 -10.10 3.46 5.30
N HIS A 93 -10.00 4.65 5.91
CA HIS A 93 -10.58 4.92 7.24
C HIS A 93 -12.10 4.89 7.21
N ILE A 94 -12.66 5.60 6.24
CA ILE A 94 -14.10 5.82 6.12
C ILE A 94 -14.79 4.47 5.84
N LEU A 95 -14.13 3.59 5.09
CA LEU A 95 -14.58 2.23 4.83
C LEU A 95 -14.38 1.26 6.01
N GLY A 96 -13.86 1.72 7.15
CA GLY A 96 -13.64 0.89 8.35
C GLY A 96 -12.44 -0.06 8.25
N GLY A 97 -11.48 0.21 7.37
CA GLY A 97 -10.29 -0.62 7.22
C GLY A 97 -9.32 -0.47 8.39
N GLU A 98 -8.91 -1.59 8.99
CA GLU A 98 -7.86 -1.63 10.01
C GLU A 98 -6.45 -1.78 9.37
N PRO A 99 -5.39 -1.23 9.98
CA PRO A 99 -4.03 -1.42 9.49
C PRO A 99 -3.65 -2.90 9.47
N VAL A 100 -3.12 -3.38 8.33
CA VAL A 100 -2.85 -4.82 8.11
C VAL A 100 -1.95 -5.41 9.20
N TYR A 101 -0.89 -4.71 9.60
CA TYR A 101 0.03 -5.20 10.63
C TYR A 101 -0.60 -5.23 12.03
N SER A 102 -1.55 -4.34 12.33
CA SER A 102 -2.30 -4.39 13.58
C SER A 102 -3.23 -5.61 13.63
N VAL A 103 -3.90 -5.92 12.52
CA VAL A 103 -4.74 -7.12 12.40
C VAL A 103 -3.91 -8.39 12.54
N LEU A 104 -2.75 -8.45 11.88
CA LEU A 104 -1.84 -9.59 11.99
C LEU A 104 -1.33 -9.78 13.42
N LEU A 105 -0.96 -8.69 14.10
CA LEU A 105 -0.53 -8.73 15.50
C LEU A 105 -1.63 -9.25 16.43
N LYS A 106 -2.87 -8.73 16.31
CA LYS A 106 -4.02 -9.22 17.08
C LYS A 106 -4.22 -10.72 16.89
N ARG A 107 -4.16 -11.22 15.65
CA ARG A 107 -4.29 -12.65 15.35
C ARG A 107 -3.20 -13.51 16.00
N ILE A 108 -1.96 -13.00 16.08
CA ILE A 108 -0.86 -13.70 16.75
C ILE A 108 -1.11 -13.77 18.25
N LEU A 109 -1.49 -12.64 18.88
CA LEU A 109 -1.81 -12.58 20.30
C LEU A 109 -2.96 -13.51 20.68
N ASP A 110 -4.07 -13.49 19.93
CA ASP A 110 -5.22 -14.37 20.17
C ASP A 110 -4.85 -15.86 20.10
N LYS A 111 -3.89 -16.23 19.24
CA LYS A 111 -3.41 -17.61 19.11
C LYS A 111 -2.54 -18.02 20.29
N LEU A 112 -1.73 -17.10 20.83
CA LEU A 112 -0.91 -17.33 22.01
C LEU A 112 -1.74 -17.45 23.29
N GLU A 113 -2.79 -16.64 23.45
CA GLU A 113 -3.69 -16.73 24.60
C GLU A 113 -4.51 -18.02 24.63
N ARG A 114 -4.82 -18.59 23.46
CA ARG A 114 -5.53 -19.88 23.33
C ARG A 114 -4.65 -21.10 23.53
N GLN A 115 -3.32 -20.96 23.60
CA GLN A 115 -2.43 -22.08 23.89
C GLN A 115 -2.36 -22.36 25.41
N PRO A 116 -2.69 -23.58 25.89
CA PRO A 116 -2.61 -23.93 27.30
C PRO A 116 -1.15 -23.88 27.80
N PRO A 117 -0.93 -23.63 29.11
CA PRO A 117 0.39 -23.34 29.68
C PRO A 117 1.44 -24.47 29.64
N SER A 118 1.16 -25.62 29.00
CA SER A 118 2.04 -26.79 28.99
C SER A 118 3.21 -26.73 28.01
N ASP A 119 3.17 -25.84 27.00
CA ASP A 119 4.20 -25.73 25.94
C ASP A 119 5.09 -24.47 26.10
N ARG A 120 5.08 -23.84 27.28
CA ARG A 120 5.94 -22.70 27.62
C ARG A 120 7.28 -23.19 28.20
N ILE A 121 8.07 -23.91 27.40
CA ILE A 121 9.48 -24.24 27.72
C ILE A 121 10.33 -23.85 26.52
#